data_AF-A0A7M5XIX2-F1
#
_entry.id   AF-A0A7M5XIX2-F1
#
_cell.length_a   1.000
_cell.length_b   1.000
_cell.length_c   1.000
_cell.angle_alpha   90.00
_cell.angle_beta   90.00
_cell.angle_gamma   90.00
#
_symmetry.space_group_name_H-M   'P 1'
#
loop_
_entity.id
_entity.type
_entity.pdbx_description
1 polymer ?
#
loop_
_entity_poly.entity_id
_entity_poly.type
_entity_poly.pdbx_seq_one_letter_code
_entity_poly.pdbx_strand_id
1 'polypeptide(L)'
;MELCHGGDMLEAAVKKFYTMTNIVSAIKQLVLTLAAVEDSIEFEHRDLHMGNVLAGHDPNKPILEFDVCGDVYKVPSNGWVITIIDFTLSRLQSEDCVIFTDLSKEMTLFDGGRTMTRLMQAVREDNGNDWKTFNPQSNVRWILFLLRELIKRCEHTVKLKGLLTRLERYKSCYQMLPHFDEIFDMTKK
;
A
#
# COMPACT_ATOMS: atom_id res chain seq x y z
N MET A 1 24.35 4.38 -3.73
CA MET A 1 23.17 3.59 -4.11
C MET A 1 22.57 4.29 -5.32
N GLU A 2 22.63 3.68 -6.50
CA GLU A 2 21.92 4.19 -7.69
C GLU A 2 20.51 3.60 -7.65
N LEU A 3 19.50 4.47 -7.57
CA LEU A 3 18.09 4.08 -7.64
C LEU A 3 17.65 4.06 -9.10
N CYS A 4 16.85 3.07 -9.49
CA CYS A 4 16.21 3.07 -10.80
C CYS A 4 15.17 4.20 -10.89
N HIS A 5 14.93 4.72 -12.10
CA HIS A 5 13.93 5.77 -12.32
C HIS A 5 12.50 5.18 -12.19
N GLY A 6 11.91 5.26 -10.99
CA GLY A 6 10.61 4.66 -10.66
C GLY A 6 9.38 5.43 -11.14
N GLY A 7 9.55 6.62 -11.74
CA GLY A 7 8.48 7.51 -12.17
C GLY A 7 8.21 8.66 -11.21
N ASP A 8 7.08 9.33 -11.39
CA ASP A 8 6.66 10.46 -10.55
C ASP A 8 5.97 9.96 -9.28
N MET A 9 6.13 10.68 -8.17
CA MET A 9 5.33 10.44 -6.97
C MET A 9 3.85 10.48 -7.33
N LEU A 10 3.03 9.63 -6.69
CA LEU A 10 1.58 9.63 -6.91
C LEU A 10 0.97 10.99 -6.62
N GLU A 11 1.56 11.81 -5.77
CA GLU A 11 1.14 13.19 -5.52
C GLU A 11 1.32 14.11 -6.74
N ALA A 12 2.37 13.90 -7.53
CA ALA A 12 2.74 14.66 -8.71
C ALA A 12 2.31 13.99 -10.04
N ALA A 13 1.73 12.79 -9.98
CA ALA A 13 1.34 12.03 -11.15
C ALA A 13 0.36 12.81 -12.04
N VAL A 14 0.52 12.66 -13.36
CA VAL A 14 -0.32 13.33 -14.36
C VAL A 14 -1.80 12.96 -14.22
N LYS A 15 -2.71 13.89 -14.56
CA LYS A 15 -4.18 13.68 -14.42
C LYS A 15 -4.67 12.36 -15.04
N LYS A 16 -4.05 11.91 -16.14
CA LYS A 16 -4.35 10.64 -16.82
C LYS A 16 -4.20 9.41 -15.91
N PHE A 17 -3.38 9.49 -14.86
CA PHE A 17 -3.27 8.43 -13.87
C PHE A 17 -4.56 8.25 -13.07
N TYR A 18 -5.25 9.31 -12.63
CA TYR A 18 -6.36 9.22 -11.67
C TYR A 18 -7.71 8.75 -12.26
N THR A 19 -7.67 7.79 -13.17
CA THR A 19 -8.87 7.05 -13.59
C THR A 19 -9.12 5.90 -12.62
N MET A 20 -10.40 5.49 -12.50
CA MET A 20 -10.78 4.36 -11.66
C MET A 20 -9.97 3.08 -12.00
N THR A 21 -9.79 2.77 -13.29
CA THR A 21 -9.10 1.56 -13.74
C THR A 21 -7.63 1.55 -13.32
N ASN A 22 -6.93 2.68 -13.45
CA ASN A 22 -5.54 2.82 -13.03
C ASN A 22 -5.39 2.78 -11.52
N ILE A 23 -6.29 3.42 -10.77
CA ILE A 23 -6.31 3.36 -9.30
C ILE A 23 -6.50 1.91 -8.82
N VAL A 24 -7.47 1.18 -9.39
CA VAL A 24 -7.69 -0.24 -9.05
C VAL A 24 -6.45 -1.07 -9.37
N SER A 25 -5.83 -0.88 -10.54
CA SER A 25 -4.58 -1.56 -10.90
C SER A 25 -3.45 -1.23 -9.91
N ALA A 26 -3.29 0.03 -9.51
CA ALA A 26 -2.28 0.44 -8.56
C ALA A 26 -2.48 -0.21 -7.18
N ILE A 27 -3.72 -0.24 -6.67
CA ILE A 27 -4.01 -0.92 -5.39
C ILE A 27 -3.76 -2.43 -5.49
N LYS A 28 -4.06 -3.08 -6.63
CA LYS A 28 -3.69 -4.49 -6.85
C LYS A 28 -2.18 -4.70 -6.75
N GLN A 29 -1.39 -3.88 -7.43
CA GLN A 29 0.07 -3.96 -7.41
C GLN A 29 0.61 -3.79 -5.98
N LEU A 30 0.10 -2.81 -5.22
CA LEU A 30 0.50 -2.57 -3.83
C LEU A 30 0.12 -3.74 -2.89
N VAL A 31 -1.11 -4.25 -2.99
CA VAL A 31 -1.56 -5.40 -2.18
C VAL A 31 -0.69 -6.63 -2.45
N LEU A 32 -0.42 -6.96 -3.71
CA LEU A 32 0.41 -8.13 -4.05
C LEU A 32 1.86 -7.94 -3.60
N THR A 33 2.42 -6.74 -3.81
CA THR A 33 3.78 -6.42 -3.35
C THR A 33 3.90 -6.58 -1.84
N LEU A 34 2.99 -5.98 -1.08
CA LEU A 34 3.00 -6.02 0.38
C LEU A 34 2.69 -7.43 0.90
N ALA A 35 1.78 -8.17 0.28
CA ALA A 35 1.50 -9.55 0.68
C ALA A 35 2.74 -10.46 0.56
N ALA A 36 3.53 -10.30 -0.53
CA ALA A 36 4.75 -11.06 -0.71
C ALA A 36 5.79 -10.79 0.39
N VAL A 37 5.99 -9.52 0.74
CA VAL A 37 6.98 -9.13 1.76
C VAL A 37 6.47 -9.28 3.21
N GLU A 38 5.16 -9.23 3.43
CA GLU A 38 4.54 -9.62 4.70
C GLU A 38 4.84 -11.09 5.02
N ASP A 39 4.71 -11.98 4.03
CA ASP A 39 4.96 -13.41 4.20
C ASP A 39 6.46 -13.74 4.32
N SER A 40 7.30 -13.13 3.47
CA SER A 40 8.71 -13.52 3.40
C SER A 40 9.56 -12.97 4.53
N ILE A 41 9.29 -11.73 4.98
CA ILE A 41 10.17 -10.99 5.91
C ILE A 41 9.36 -10.17 6.93
N GLU A 42 8.08 -10.50 7.13
CA GLU A 42 7.20 -9.81 8.09
C GLU A 42 7.26 -8.27 7.94
N PHE A 43 7.21 -7.80 6.69
CA PHE A 43 7.41 -6.38 6.38
C PHE A 43 6.21 -5.51 6.73
N GLU A 44 6.49 -4.33 7.29
CA GLU A 44 5.56 -3.22 7.41
C GLU A 44 6.19 -1.94 6.86
N HIS A 45 5.49 -1.21 5.98
CA HIS A 45 6.02 0.03 5.42
C HIS A 45 6.00 1.18 6.44
N ARG A 46 4.87 1.30 7.17
CA ARG A 46 4.56 2.29 8.21
C ARG A 46 4.53 3.77 7.79
N ASP A 47 4.86 4.10 6.55
CA ASP A 47 4.69 5.47 6.01
C ASP A 47 4.28 5.55 4.53
N LEU A 48 3.33 4.71 4.08
CA LEU A 48 3.00 4.56 2.66
C LEU A 48 2.00 5.62 2.15
N HIS A 49 2.36 6.90 2.25
CA HIS A 49 1.59 8.01 1.67
C HIS A 49 1.89 8.21 0.18
N MET A 50 1.15 9.11 -0.50
CA MET A 50 1.31 9.36 -1.95
C MET A 50 2.70 9.83 -2.39
N GLY A 51 3.52 10.34 -1.46
CA GLY A 51 4.91 10.74 -1.71
C GLY A 51 5.86 9.54 -1.74
N ASN A 52 5.48 8.45 -1.09
CA ASN A 52 6.27 7.22 -0.96
C ASN A 52 5.83 6.11 -1.92
N VAL A 53 5.01 6.47 -2.91
CA VAL A 53 4.57 5.60 -3.99
C VAL A 53 4.79 6.31 -5.31
N LEU A 54 5.59 5.71 -6.18
CA LEU A 54 5.87 6.22 -7.52
C LEU A 54 4.99 5.52 -8.55
N ALA A 55 4.59 6.25 -9.59
CA ALA A 55 3.91 5.72 -10.77
C ALA A 55 4.76 6.00 -12.02
N GLY A 56 5.40 4.95 -12.53
CA GLY A 56 6.13 4.98 -13.79
C GLY A 56 5.23 4.61 -14.97
N HIS A 57 5.19 5.45 -16.00
CA HIS A 57 4.45 5.13 -17.22
C HIS A 57 5.31 4.27 -18.16
N ASP A 58 4.94 3.00 -18.30
CA ASP A 58 5.58 2.04 -19.21
C ASP A 58 4.51 1.29 -20.02
N PRO A 59 4.14 1.78 -21.22
CA PRO A 59 3.11 1.15 -22.04
C PRO A 59 3.55 -0.21 -22.60
N ASN A 60 4.84 -0.56 -22.54
CA ASN A 60 5.36 -1.84 -23.03
C ASN A 60 5.18 -2.98 -22.02
N LYS A 61 4.69 -2.68 -20.81
CA LYS A 61 4.39 -3.67 -19.76
C LYS A 61 2.88 -3.76 -19.52
N PRO A 62 2.07 -4.28 -20.46
CA PRO A 62 0.61 -4.28 -20.33
C PRO A 62 0.10 -5.16 -19.19
N ILE A 63 0.86 -6.20 -18.82
CA ILE A 63 0.57 -7.13 -17.73
C ILE A 63 1.82 -7.22 -16.85
N LEU A 64 1.63 -7.13 -15.53
CA LEU A 64 2.65 -7.38 -14.53
C LEU A 64 2.36 -8.72 -13.85
N GLU A 65 3.40 -9.52 -13.62
CA GLU A 65 3.32 -10.79 -12.92
C GLU A 65 3.94 -10.65 -11.53
N PHE A 66 3.23 -11.14 -10.52
CA PHE A 66 3.66 -11.15 -9.13
C PHE A 66 3.68 -12.59 -8.65
N ASP A 67 4.84 -13.06 -8.19
CA ASP A 67 4.97 -14.32 -7.45
C ASP A 67 4.76 -14.01 -5.97
N VAL A 68 3.68 -14.56 -5.41
CA VAL A 68 3.31 -14.34 -4.02
C VAL A 68 3.01 -15.70 -3.42
N CYS A 69 3.88 -16.17 -2.53
CA CYS A 69 3.70 -17.41 -1.77
C CYS A 69 3.56 -18.66 -2.67
N GLY A 70 4.23 -18.65 -3.83
CA GLY A 70 4.20 -19.74 -4.82
C GLY A 70 3.06 -19.66 -5.83
N ASP A 71 2.14 -18.69 -5.69
CA ASP A 71 1.09 -18.40 -6.65
C ASP A 71 1.47 -17.22 -7.55
N VAL A 72 1.16 -17.32 -8.85
CA VAL A 72 1.42 -16.26 -9.82
C VAL A 72 0.16 -15.45 -10.11
N TYR A 73 0.19 -14.18 -9.76
CA TYR A 73 -0.87 -13.20 -10.00
C TYR A 73 -0.55 -12.32 -11.21
N LYS A 74 -1.51 -12.16 -12.12
CA LYS A 74 -1.36 -11.29 -13.30
C LYS A 74 -2.23 -10.04 -13.17
N VAL A 75 -1.62 -8.87 -13.23
CA VAL A 75 -2.30 -7.57 -13.10
C VAL A 75 -2.16 -6.77 -14.40
N PRO A 76 -3.27 -6.40 -15.06
CA PRO A 76 -3.25 -5.42 -16.14
C PRO A 76 -2.76 -4.06 -15.60
N SER A 77 -1.59 -3.61 -16.06
CA SER A 77 -0.93 -2.40 -15.55
C SER A 77 -1.58 -1.11 -16.05
N ASN A 78 -2.27 -1.17 -17.20
CA ASN A 78 -2.73 -0.01 -17.96
C ASN A 78 -1.60 0.98 -18.31
N GLY A 79 -0.38 0.45 -18.48
CA GLY A 79 0.82 1.23 -18.75
C GLY A 79 1.40 1.92 -17.52
N TRP A 80 0.98 1.55 -16.30
CA TRP A 80 1.48 2.13 -15.05
C TRP A 80 2.09 1.07 -14.15
N VAL A 81 3.35 1.25 -13.78
CA VAL A 81 4.09 0.42 -12.84
C VAL A 81 4.23 1.19 -11.53
N ILE A 82 3.81 0.58 -10.43
CA ILE A 82 3.87 1.17 -9.10
C ILE A 82 5.13 0.72 -8.39
N THR A 83 5.85 1.67 -7.78
CA THR A 83 7.05 1.40 -6.98
C THR A 83 6.89 2.00 -5.59
N ILE A 84 7.17 1.21 -4.54
CA ILE A 84 7.19 1.67 -3.15
C ILE A 84 8.61 2.16 -2.82
N ILE A 85 8.72 3.30 -2.15
CA ILE A 85 9.99 3.91 -1.74
C ILE A 85 9.92 4.42 -0.30
N ASP A 86 11.06 4.85 0.23
CA ASP A 86 11.22 5.42 1.58
C ASP A 86 10.82 4.46 2.70
N PHE A 87 11.78 3.62 3.07
CA PHE A 87 11.63 2.63 4.13
C PHE A 87 12.07 3.14 5.50
N THR A 88 12.16 4.46 5.68
CA THR A 88 12.71 5.07 6.90
C THR A 88 11.93 4.67 8.15
N LEU A 89 10.61 4.51 8.07
CA LEU A 89 9.79 4.11 9.22
C LEU A 89 9.46 2.61 9.24
N SER A 90 9.95 1.84 8.27
CA SER A 90 9.55 0.46 8.06
C SER A 90 10.03 -0.48 9.17
N ARG A 91 9.46 -1.69 9.18
CA ARG A 91 9.86 -2.82 10.02
C ARG A 91 9.97 -4.08 9.19
N LEU A 92 10.99 -4.90 9.41
CA LEU A 92 11.14 -6.20 8.78
C LEU A 92 11.96 -7.16 9.66
N GLN A 93 11.73 -8.45 9.44
CA GLN A 93 12.53 -9.55 9.98
C GLN A 93 13.66 -9.89 9.00
N SER A 94 14.90 -9.72 9.44
CA SER A 94 16.10 -10.27 8.78
C SER A 94 16.44 -11.63 9.39
N GLU A 95 17.44 -12.34 8.87
CA GLU A 95 17.83 -13.68 9.37
C GLU A 95 18.13 -13.68 10.88
N ASP A 96 18.86 -12.68 11.36
CA ASP A 96 19.36 -12.65 12.75
C ASP A 96 18.65 -11.63 13.66
N CYS A 97 17.89 -10.68 13.09
CA CYS A 97 17.33 -9.57 13.86
C CYS A 97 16.10 -8.93 13.22
N VAL A 98 15.38 -8.16 14.03
CA VAL A 98 14.32 -7.25 13.56
C VAL A 98 14.93 -5.89 13.29
N ILE A 99 14.79 -5.41 12.04
CA ILE A 99 15.17 -4.07 11.63
C ILE A 99 13.92 -3.20 11.67
N PHE A 100 13.93 -2.13 12.46
CA PHE A 100 12.79 -1.23 12.58
C PHE A 100 13.23 0.15 13.07
N THR A 101 12.40 1.16 12.81
CA THR A 101 12.52 2.47 13.44
C THR A 101 11.65 2.56 14.67
N ASP A 102 12.28 2.85 15.82
CA ASP A 102 11.59 3.01 17.10
C ASP A 102 10.96 4.39 17.20
N LEU A 103 9.62 4.44 17.16
CA LEU A 103 8.83 5.67 17.30
C LEU A 103 8.20 5.81 18.69
N SER A 104 8.62 4.99 19.67
CA SER A 104 7.98 4.91 21.00
C SER A 104 7.99 6.23 21.77
N LYS A 105 8.97 7.10 21.50
CA LYS A 105 9.17 8.43 22.11
C LYS A 105 8.85 9.60 21.19
N GLU A 106 8.53 9.34 19.92
CA GLU A 106 8.21 10.39 18.97
C GLU A 106 6.82 10.95 19.28
N MET A 107 6.72 12.24 19.57
CA MET A 107 5.43 12.89 19.86
C MET A 107 4.89 13.67 18.66
N THR A 108 5.78 14.21 17.83
CA THR A 108 5.46 15.12 16.73
C THR A 108 4.67 14.44 15.61
N LEU A 109 4.93 13.15 15.35
CA LEU A 109 4.22 12.34 14.35
C LEU A 109 2.76 12.06 14.75
N PHE A 110 2.44 12.16 16.05
CA PHE A 110 1.12 11.86 16.60
C PHE A 110 0.38 13.12 17.08
N ASP A 111 0.92 14.31 16.83
CA ASP A 111 0.31 15.59 17.21
C ASP A 111 -0.29 16.31 15.98
N GLY A 112 -1.32 17.13 16.21
CA GLY A 112 -1.90 18.01 15.19
C GLY A 112 -3.18 17.53 14.49
N GLY A 113 -3.78 16.41 14.91
CA GLY A 113 -5.17 16.03 14.58
C GLY A 113 -5.52 15.87 13.09
N ARG A 114 -4.53 15.81 12.18
CA ARG A 114 -4.73 15.60 10.74
C ARG A 114 -4.96 14.12 10.42
N THR A 115 -5.42 13.82 9.20
CA THR A 115 -5.73 12.44 8.76
C THR A 115 -4.53 11.50 8.92
N MET A 116 -3.32 11.94 8.53
CA MET A 116 -2.10 11.15 8.67
C MET A 116 -1.72 10.92 10.14
N THR A 117 -1.87 11.95 10.98
CA THR A 117 -1.67 11.84 12.43
C THR A 117 -2.59 10.79 13.05
N ARG A 118 -3.89 10.80 12.70
CA ARG A 118 -4.86 9.80 13.19
C ARG A 118 -4.52 8.38 12.73
N LEU A 119 -4.01 8.23 11.51
CA LEU A 119 -3.55 6.94 11.01
C LEU A 119 -2.40 6.39 11.85
N MET A 120 -1.39 7.23 12.09
CA MET A 120 -0.23 6.87 12.90
C MET A 120 -0.61 6.55 14.34
N GLN A 121 -1.55 7.31 14.94
CA GLN A 121 -2.11 7.00 16.26
C GLN A 121 -2.75 5.61 16.27
N ALA A 122 -3.55 5.26 15.25
CA ALA A 122 -4.17 3.94 15.18
C ALA A 122 -3.15 2.80 14.98
N VAL A 123 -2.05 3.04 14.23
CA VAL A 123 -0.95 2.06 14.11
C VAL A 123 -0.25 1.87 15.46
N ARG A 124 -0.01 2.96 16.19
CA ARG A 124 0.58 2.94 17.54
C ARG A 124 -0.31 2.21 18.56
N GLU A 125 -1.62 2.40 18.48
CA GLU A 125 -2.57 1.69 19.32
C GLU A 125 -2.56 0.19 19.02
N ASP A 126 -2.59 -0.18 17.74
CA ASP A 126 -2.60 -1.58 17.28
C ASP A 126 -1.35 -2.36 17.71
N ASN A 127 -0.18 -1.71 17.79
CA ASN A 127 1.07 -2.34 18.23
C ASN A 127 1.40 -2.10 19.72
N GLY A 128 0.52 -1.44 20.48
CA GLY A 128 0.76 -1.14 21.89
C GLY A 128 1.98 -0.25 22.14
N ASN A 129 2.36 0.57 21.17
CA ASN A 129 3.59 1.37 21.14
C ASN A 129 4.90 0.54 21.13
N ASP A 130 4.83 -0.76 20.84
CA ASP A 130 5.98 -1.62 20.59
C ASP A 130 6.24 -1.74 19.09
N TRP A 131 7.07 -0.82 18.57
CA TRP A 131 7.39 -0.74 17.15
C TRP A 131 8.28 -1.88 16.67
N LYS A 132 8.78 -2.76 17.54
CA LYS A 132 9.53 -3.95 17.12
C LYS A 132 8.59 -5.09 16.68
N THR A 133 7.41 -5.17 17.29
CA THR A 133 6.42 -6.22 16.97
C THR A 133 5.97 -6.14 15.51
N PHE A 134 5.68 -7.31 14.93
CA PHE A 134 5.05 -7.38 13.61
C PHE A 134 3.55 -7.20 13.75
N ASN A 135 3.00 -6.19 13.08
CA ASN A 135 1.56 -6.04 12.93
C ASN A 135 1.20 -5.63 11.48
N PRO A 136 0.89 -6.59 10.59
CA PRO A 136 0.62 -6.30 9.18
C PRO A 136 -0.65 -5.46 8.95
N GLN A 137 -1.46 -5.23 9.99
CA GLN A 137 -2.61 -4.33 9.92
C GLN A 137 -2.17 -2.90 9.58
N SER A 138 -0.93 -2.51 9.90
CA SER A 138 -0.37 -1.21 9.50
C SER A 138 -0.35 -1.03 7.98
N ASN A 139 0.04 -2.05 7.21
CA ASN A 139 0.04 -2.02 5.74
C ASN A 139 -1.37 -1.83 5.18
N VAL A 140 -2.35 -2.58 5.71
CA VAL A 140 -3.76 -2.44 5.30
C VAL A 140 -4.27 -1.03 5.58
N ARG A 141 -3.99 -0.48 6.78
CA ARG A 141 -4.37 0.88 7.14
C ARG A 141 -3.79 1.91 6.16
N TRP A 142 -2.54 1.74 5.77
CA TRP A 142 -1.89 2.60 4.79
C TRP A 142 -2.47 2.48 3.38
N ILE A 143 -2.77 1.27 2.91
CA ILE A 143 -3.49 1.07 1.63
C ILE A 143 -4.86 1.77 1.66
N LEU A 144 -5.61 1.62 2.75
CA LEU A 144 -6.91 2.27 2.92
C LEU A 144 -6.78 3.81 2.94
N PHE A 145 -5.75 4.33 3.62
CA PHE A 145 -5.44 5.76 3.59
C PHE A 145 -5.12 6.24 2.17
N LEU A 146 -4.22 5.56 1.48
CA LEU A 146 -3.83 5.90 0.11
C LEU A 146 -5.02 5.84 -0.85
N LEU A 147 -5.85 4.80 -0.77
CA LEU A 147 -7.06 4.70 -1.59
C LEU A 147 -8.04 5.85 -1.31
N ARG A 148 -8.21 6.27 -0.05
CA ARG A 148 -9.02 7.46 0.27
C ARG A 148 -8.46 8.74 -0.35
N GLU A 149 -7.15 8.92 -0.38
CA GLU A 149 -6.52 10.07 -1.04
C GLU A 149 -6.67 10.00 -2.57
N LEU A 150 -6.51 8.82 -3.19
CA LEU A 150 -6.71 8.61 -4.62
C LEU A 150 -8.17 8.84 -5.04
N ILE A 151 -9.14 8.44 -4.22
CA ILE A 151 -10.57 8.68 -4.46
C ILE A 151 -10.86 10.17 -4.61
N LYS A 152 -10.20 11.05 -3.85
CA LYS A 152 -10.40 12.50 -3.94
C LYS A 152 -9.96 13.08 -5.29
N ARG A 153 -9.10 12.37 -6.03
CA ARG A 153 -8.55 12.80 -7.33
C ARG A 153 -9.25 12.14 -8.53
N CYS A 154 -10.23 11.27 -8.30
CA CYS A 154 -10.95 10.53 -9.34
C CYS A 154 -12.37 11.08 -9.55
N GLU A 155 -12.78 11.25 -10.81
CA GLU A 155 -14.12 11.75 -11.16
C GLU A 155 -15.24 10.74 -10.83
N HIS A 156 -14.96 9.44 -10.92
CA HIS A 156 -15.93 8.36 -10.65
C HIS A 156 -15.53 7.53 -9.43
N THR A 157 -16.19 7.76 -8.29
CA THR A 157 -15.72 7.26 -6.99
C THR A 157 -16.56 6.15 -6.36
N VAL A 158 -17.81 5.95 -6.81
CA VAL A 158 -18.75 5.01 -6.17
C VAL A 158 -18.16 3.61 -6.02
N LYS A 159 -17.61 3.06 -7.10
CA LYS A 159 -17.00 1.73 -7.11
C LYS A 159 -15.72 1.64 -6.27
N LEU A 160 -14.94 2.73 -6.22
CA LEU A 160 -13.73 2.79 -5.39
C LEU A 160 -14.07 2.82 -3.89
N LYS A 161 -15.19 3.47 -3.52
CA LYS A 161 -15.72 3.40 -2.14
C LYS A 161 -16.16 1.98 -1.79
N GLY A 162 -16.80 1.26 -2.72
CA GLY A 162 -17.10 -0.16 -2.55
C GLY A 162 -15.84 -1.02 -2.34
N LEU A 163 -14.79 -0.78 -3.13
CA LEU A 163 -13.49 -1.44 -2.95
C LEU A 163 -12.89 -1.13 -1.57
N LEU A 164 -12.92 0.13 -1.14
CA LEU A 164 -12.44 0.55 0.18
C LEU A 164 -13.13 -0.26 1.30
N THR A 165 -14.46 -0.38 1.27
CA THR A 165 -15.23 -1.16 2.26
C THR A 165 -14.93 -2.65 2.23
N ARG A 166 -14.55 -3.22 1.07
CA ARG A 166 -14.12 -4.62 1.00
C ARG A 166 -12.74 -4.83 1.62
N LEU A 167 -11.80 -3.93 1.34
CA LEU A 167 -10.44 -3.97 1.91
C LEU A 167 -10.44 -3.79 3.43
N GLU A 168 -11.36 -3.01 3.99
CA GLU A 168 -11.52 -2.79 5.45
C GLU A 168 -11.77 -4.07 6.28
N ARG A 169 -12.12 -5.19 5.63
CA ARG A 169 -12.42 -6.47 6.29
C ARG A 169 -11.19 -7.28 6.68
N TYR A 170 -10.02 -6.90 6.18
CA TYR A 170 -8.79 -7.70 6.30
C TYR A 170 -7.80 -7.06 7.28
N LYS A 171 -6.95 -7.89 7.87
CA LYS A 171 -5.91 -7.46 8.83
C LYS A 171 -4.49 -7.57 8.27
N SER A 172 -4.31 -8.17 7.09
CA SER A 172 -3.05 -8.14 6.34
C SER A 172 -3.35 -8.19 4.84
N CYS A 173 -2.37 -7.82 4.01
CA CYS A 173 -2.47 -8.00 2.57
C CYS A 173 -2.45 -9.48 2.20
N TYR A 174 -1.68 -10.30 2.94
CA TYR A 174 -1.67 -11.76 2.79
C TYR A 174 -3.07 -12.38 2.94
N GLN A 175 -3.86 -11.94 3.93
CA GLN A 175 -5.23 -12.43 4.13
C GLN A 175 -6.18 -12.09 2.96
N MET A 176 -5.82 -11.14 2.09
CA MET A 176 -6.62 -10.78 0.92
C MET A 176 -6.42 -11.79 -0.23
N LEU A 177 -5.30 -12.52 -0.27
CA LEU A 177 -4.91 -13.38 -1.40
C LEU A 177 -5.97 -14.43 -1.76
N PRO A 178 -6.58 -15.18 -0.81
CA PRO A 178 -7.61 -16.18 -1.14
C PRO A 178 -8.89 -15.57 -1.72
N HIS A 179 -9.09 -14.26 -1.55
CA HIS A 179 -10.27 -13.52 -1.98
C HIS A 179 -9.94 -12.45 -3.03
N PHE A 180 -8.74 -12.48 -3.61
CA PHE A 180 -8.18 -11.37 -4.39
C PHE A 180 -9.09 -10.98 -5.56
N ASP A 181 -9.51 -11.95 -6.37
CA ASP A 181 -10.38 -11.69 -7.51
C ASP A 181 -11.76 -11.15 -7.09
N GLU A 182 -12.31 -11.64 -5.97
CA GLU A 182 -13.57 -11.14 -5.42
C GLU A 182 -13.46 -9.70 -4.91
N ILE A 183 -12.40 -9.38 -4.17
CA ILE A 183 -12.16 -8.04 -3.61
C ILE A 183 -12.11 -7.01 -4.75
N PHE A 184 -11.42 -7.36 -5.83
CA PHE A 184 -11.18 -6.47 -6.96
C PHE A 184 -12.16 -6.63 -8.12
N ASP A 185 -13.25 -7.38 -7.94
CA ASP A 185 -14.35 -7.42 -8.88
C ASP A 185 -15.11 -6.08 -8.86
N MET A 186 -14.84 -5.25 -9.87
CA MET A 186 -15.44 -3.93 -10.01
C MET A 186 -16.85 -3.98 -10.67
N THR A 187 -17.40 -5.16 -10.92
CA THR A 187 -18.79 -5.33 -11.34
C THR A 187 -19.75 -5.34 -10.14
N LYS A 188 -19.26 -5.75 -8.96
CA LYS A 188 -20.00 -5.73 -7.69
C LYS A 188 -20.19 -4.28 -7.21
N LYS A 189 -21.41 -3.98 -6.72
CA LYS A 189 -21.75 -2.68 -6.11
C LYS A 189 -21.03 -2.47 -4.79
#